data_AF-A0A3B9IPF3-F1
#
_entry.id   AF-A0A3B9IPF3-F1
#
_cell.length_a   1.000
_cell.length_b   1.000
_cell.length_c   1.000
_cell.angle_alpha   90.00
_cell.angle_beta   90.00
_cell.angle_gamma   90.00
#
_symmetry.space_group_name_H-M   'P 1'
#
loop_
_entity.id
_entity.type
_entity.pdbx_description
1 polymer ?
#
loop_
_entity_poly.entity_id
_entity_poly.type
_entity_poly.pdbx_seq_one_letter_code
_entity_poly.pdbx_strand_id
1 'polypeptide(L)' 'NPAFDVTPGRLVTGLITERGVCAASAEGLRGLYPERAAAE' A
#
# COMPACT_ATOMS: atom_id res chain seq x y z
N ASN A 1 5.09 -5.18 26.51
CA ASN A 1 4.37 -3.97 26.09
C ASN A 1 4.56 -3.79 24.58
N PRO A 2 3.72 -4.43 23.73
CA PRO A 2 3.82 -4.28 22.28
C PRO A 2 3.49 -2.84 21.84
N ALA A 3 4.26 -2.27 20.91
CA ALA A 3 4.18 -0.86 20.53
C ALA A 3 3.27 -0.60 19.31
N PHE A 4 3.00 -1.61 18.50
CA PHE A 4 2.22 -1.53 17.25
C PHE A 4 1.44 -2.82 16.99
N ASP A 5 0.47 -2.73 16.08
CA ASP A 5 -0.26 -3.86 15.51
C ASP A 5 -0.29 -3.79 13.97
N VAL A 6 -0.94 -4.78 13.35
CA VAL A 6 -1.11 -4.85 11.89
C VAL A 6 -2.59 -4.78 11.56
N THR A 7 -2.97 -3.83 10.71
CA THR A 7 -4.31 -3.77 10.12
C THR A 7 -4.30 -4.47 8.75
N PRO A 8 -5.09 -5.54 8.53
CA PRO A 8 -5.19 -6.18 7.22
C PRO A 8 -5.75 -5.25 6.13
N GLY A 9 -5.23 -5.36 4.90
CA GLY A 9 -5.62 -4.50 3.78
C GLY A 9 -7.12 -4.50 3.45
N ARG A 10 -7.83 -5.60 3.70
CA ARG A 10 -9.30 -5.68 3.51
C ARG A 10 -10.11 -4.76 4.44
N LEU A 11 -9.50 -4.23 5.50
CA LEU A 11 -10.11 -3.27 6.42
C LEU A 11 -9.75 -1.82 6.07
N VAL A 12 -8.94 -1.60 5.03
CA VAL A 12 -8.48 -0.29 4.59
C VAL A 12 -9.11 0.04 3.24
N THR A 13 -9.87 1.15 3.16
CA THR A 13 -10.55 1.55 1.92
C THR A 13 -9.56 1.95 0.81
N GLY A 14 -8.48 2.64 1.18
CA GLY A 14 -7.43 3.03 0.25
C GLY A 14 -6.21 3.60 0.97
N LEU A 15 -5.10 3.67 0.23
CA LEU A 15 -3.86 4.31 0.65
C LEU A 15 -3.75 5.66 -0.05
N ILE A 16 -3.53 6.72 0.70
CA ILE A 16 -3.23 8.06 0.17
C ILE A 16 -1.71 8.23 0.17
N THR A 17 -1.15 8.53 -0.99
CA THR A 17 0.28 8.78 -1.18
C THR A 17 0.50 10.08 -1.93
N GLU A 18 1.76 10.50 -2.09
CA GLU A 18 2.13 11.67 -2.89
C GLU A 18 1.85 11.51 -4.39
N ARG A 19 1.55 10.28 -4.85
CA ARG A 19 1.22 9.97 -6.26
C ARG A 19 -0.27 9.72 -6.49
N GLY A 20 -1.10 9.91 -5.47
CA GLY A 20 -2.55 9.74 -5.55
C GLY A 20 -3.10 8.71 -4.57
N VAL A 21 -4.27 8.16 -4.88
CA VAL A 21 -4.97 7.18 -4.04
C VAL A 21 -5.04 5.83 -4.74
N CYS A 22 -4.77 4.73 -4.04
CA CYS A 22 -4.93 3.36 -4.57
C CYS A 22 -5.62 2.42 -3.57
N ALA A 23 -6.06 1.25 -4.05
CA ALA A 23 -6.48 0.16 -3.18
C ALA A 23 -5.31 -0.28 -2.28
N ALA A 24 -5.61 -0.76 -1.07
CA ALA A 24 -4.62 -1.33 -0.14
C ALA A 24 -4.18 -2.73 -0.58
N SER A 25 -3.61 -2.83 -1.79
CA SER A 25 -3.08 -4.05 -2.40
C SER A 25 -1.71 -3.82 -3.02
N ALA A 26 -1.01 -4.92 -3.28
CA ALA A 26 0.26 -4.86 -3.99
C ALA A 26 0.11 -4.35 -5.43
N GLU A 27 -0.97 -4.70 -6.15
CA GLU A 27 -1.20 -4.11 -7.48
C GLU A 27 -1.49 -2.62 -7.41
N GLY A 28 -2.26 -2.16 -6.41
CA GLY A 28 -2.53 -0.74 -6.20
C GLY A 28 -1.26 0.07 -6.03
N LEU A 29 -0.34 -0.40 -5.18
CA LEU A 29 0.96 0.23 -4.99
C LEU A 29 1.85 0.15 -6.24
N ARG A 30 1.88 -0.99 -6.95
CA ARG A 30 2.63 -1.10 -8.22
C ARG A 30 2.12 -0.15 -9.29
N GLY A 31 0.81 0.13 -9.32
CA GLY A 31 0.22 1.12 -10.22
C GLY A 31 0.71 2.55 -9.96
N LEU A 32 0.94 2.91 -8.70
CA LEU A 32 1.47 4.24 -8.33
C LEU A 32 3.01 4.31 -8.42
N TYR A 33 3.70 3.19 -8.20
CA TYR A 33 5.16 3.09 -8.14
C TYR A 33 5.71 2.01 -9.09
N PRO A 34 5.55 2.15 -10.42
CA PRO A 34 5.99 1.14 -11.38
C PRO A 34 7.50 0.89 -11.33
N GLU A 35 8.31 1.89 -10.99
CA GLU A 35 9.75 1.76 -10.85
C GLU A 35 10.17 0.85 -9.68
N ARG A 36 9.29 0.67 -8.69
CA ARG A 36 9.52 -0.22 -7.53
C ARG A 36 9.05 -1.64 -7.79
N ALA A 37 8.26 -1.87 -8.85
CA ALA A 37 7.75 -3.20 -9.19
C ALA A 37 8.83 -4.12 -9.79
N ALA A 38 9.91 -3.56 -10.33
CA ALA A 38 10.99 -4.29 -10.99
C ALA A 38 12.22 -4.57 -10.10
N ALA A 39 12.19 -4.14 -8.84
CA ALA A 39 13.25 -4.43 -7.88
C ALA A 39 12.90 -5.70 -7.10
N GLU A 40 13.55 -6.82 -7.43
CA GLU A 40 13.65 -8.02 -6.59
C GLU A 40 14.67 -7.81 -5.45
#